data_AF-A0A2D5UDZ1-F1
#
_entry.id   AF-A0A2D5UDZ1-F1
#
_cell.length_a   1.000
_cell.length_b   1.000
_cell.length_c   1.000
_cell.angle_alpha   90.00
_cell.angle_beta   90.00
_cell.angle_gamma   90.00
#
_symmetry.space_group_name_H-M   'P 1'
#
loop_
_entity.id
_entity.type
_entity.pdbx_description
1 polymer ?
#
loop_
_entity_poly.entity_id
_entity_poly.type
_entity_poly.pdbx_seq_one_letter_code
_entity_poly.pdbx_strand_id
1 'polypeptide(L)'
;MAVNPAEGVSAAPVCEMFNFPFACLGDPSGEAYEAYGLERGNIGRMPSFRSVWRGALAFFRGHRQGLPVGDRFRLPGAFIIGPDVMLLWAWRGRDASGHAGAEMILDALDEINTEIE
;
A
#
# COMPACT_ATOMS: atom_id res chain seq x y z
N MET A 1 0.84 1.18 11.50
CA MET A 1 1.35 2.41 10.86
C MET A 1 1.11 2.31 9.35
N ALA A 2 1.06 3.43 8.64
CA ALA A 2 1.01 3.47 7.18
C ALA A 2 2.21 4.24 6.62
N VAL A 3 2.73 3.80 5.48
CA VAL A 3 3.85 4.45 4.75
C VAL A 3 3.39 4.73 3.32
N ASN A 4 3.67 5.93 2.79
CA ASN A 4 3.22 6.36 1.46
C ASN A 4 4.35 7.12 0.74
N PRO A 5 4.57 6.94 -0.59
CA PRO A 5 5.56 7.71 -1.36
C PRO A 5 5.32 9.22 -1.42
N ALA A 6 4.22 9.71 -0.86
CA ALA A 6 3.90 11.12 -0.82
C ALA A 6 4.81 11.84 0.21
N GLU A 7 5.24 13.08 -0.08
CA GLU A 7 6.00 13.89 0.88
C GLU A 7 5.21 14.09 2.19
N GLY A 8 5.91 14.31 3.31
CA GLY A 8 5.30 14.33 4.65
C GLY A 8 4.07 15.25 4.77
N VAL A 9 4.05 16.40 4.09
CA VAL A 9 2.91 17.35 4.05
C VAL A 9 1.68 16.76 3.34
N SER A 10 1.84 15.77 2.48
CA SER A 10 0.73 15.11 1.77
C SER A 10 0.25 13.83 2.46
N ALA A 11 1.08 13.19 3.30
CA ALA A 11 0.67 12.06 4.12
C ALA A 11 -0.15 12.47 5.34
N ALA A 12 0.24 13.56 6.02
CA ALA A 12 -0.42 14.01 7.25
C ALA A 12 -1.90 14.43 7.07
N PRO A 13 -2.28 15.23 6.06
CA PRO A 13 -3.68 15.65 5.86
C PRO A 13 -4.62 14.51 5.54
N VAL A 14 -4.15 13.48 4.81
CA VAL A 14 -4.97 12.30 4.51
C VAL A 14 -5.27 11.54 5.80
N CYS A 15 -4.28 11.40 6.68
CA CYS A 15 -4.48 10.67 7.92
C CYS A 15 -5.28 11.44 8.96
N GLU A 16 -5.17 12.77 8.97
CA GLU A 16 -6.06 13.64 9.73
C GLU A 16 -7.51 13.55 9.20
N MET A 17 -7.70 13.60 7.88
CA MET A 17 -9.02 13.52 7.24
C MET A 17 -9.77 12.23 7.58
N PHE A 18 -9.07 11.10 7.68
CA PHE A 18 -9.68 9.80 8.02
C PHE A 18 -9.58 9.44 9.51
N ASN A 19 -8.95 10.28 10.33
CA ASN A 19 -8.74 10.06 11.77
C ASN A 19 -8.20 8.65 12.08
N PHE A 20 -7.17 8.22 11.37
CA PHE A 20 -6.61 6.88 11.56
C PHE A 20 -5.95 6.76 12.95
N PRO A 21 -6.15 5.64 13.66
CA PRO A 21 -5.59 5.42 14.99
C PRO A 21 -4.10 5.02 14.97
N PHE A 22 -3.38 5.34 13.90
CA PHE A 22 -1.99 4.94 13.69
C PHE A 22 -1.19 6.02 12.95
N ALA A 23 0.12 6.02 13.16
CA ALA A 23 1.04 6.94 12.49
C ALA A 23 1.05 6.73 10.97
N CYS A 24 1.14 7.84 10.24
CA CYS A 24 1.32 7.88 8.79
C CYS A 24 2.65 8.56 8.45
N LEU A 25 3.47 7.86 7.67
CA LEU A 25 4.81 8.27 7.31
C LEU A 25 4.89 8.53 5.81
N GLY A 26 5.58 9.60 5.42
CA GLY A 26 5.93 9.86 4.03
C GLY A 26 7.30 9.29 3.70
N ASP A 27 7.43 8.60 2.57
CA ASP A 27 8.67 8.03 2.04
C ASP A 27 8.90 8.51 0.59
N PRO A 28 9.19 9.81 0.38
CA PRO A 28 9.33 10.36 -0.97
C PRO A 28 10.51 9.78 -1.75
N SER A 29 11.55 9.26 -1.10
CA SER A 29 12.65 8.55 -1.77
C SER A 29 12.23 7.13 -2.20
N GLY A 30 11.29 6.52 -1.47
CA GLY A 30 10.85 5.14 -1.71
C GLY A 30 11.84 4.11 -1.14
N GLU A 31 12.73 4.52 -0.24
CA GLU A 31 13.72 3.65 0.39
C GLU A 31 13.06 2.57 1.24
N ALA A 32 11.96 2.88 1.93
CA ALA A 32 11.21 1.89 2.69
C ALA A 32 10.55 0.87 1.75
N TYR A 33 10.01 1.32 0.61
CA TYR A 33 9.46 0.39 -0.37
C TYR A 33 10.54 -0.59 -0.88
N GLU A 34 11.73 -0.09 -1.20
CA GLU A 34 12.85 -0.93 -1.66
C GLU A 34 13.34 -1.89 -0.58
N ALA A 35 13.53 -1.40 0.65
CA ALA A 35 13.96 -2.21 1.78
C ALA A 35 12.99 -3.37 2.10
N TYR A 36 11.69 -3.16 1.89
CA TYR A 36 10.66 -4.18 2.11
C TYR A 36 10.42 -5.07 0.87
N GLY A 37 11.19 -4.89 -0.21
CA GLY A 37 11.05 -5.66 -1.45
C GLY A 37 9.77 -5.35 -2.22
N LEU A 38 9.21 -4.15 -2.04
CA LEU A 38 8.13 -3.61 -2.86
C LEU A 38 8.75 -2.99 -4.11
N GLU A 39 9.00 -3.85 -5.09
CA GLU A 39 9.51 -3.46 -6.40
C GLU A 39 8.65 -2.35 -7.02
N ARG A 40 9.29 -1.46 -7.79
CA ARG A 40 8.57 -0.66 -8.77
C ARG A 40 7.95 -1.63 -9.78
N GLY A 41 6.65 -1.50 -10.03
CA GLY A 41 6.00 -2.22 -11.11
C GLY A 41 6.74 -1.95 -12.43
N ASN A 42 7.33 -2.99 -13.01
CA ASN A 42 7.87 -2.91 -14.37
C ASN A 42 6.73 -2.53 -15.34
N ILE A 43 7.07 -1.88 -16.46
CA ILE A 43 6.14 -1.40 -17.51
C ILE A 43 5.12 -2.48 -17.97
N GLY A 44 5.40 -3.78 -17.75
CA GLY A 44 4.49 -4.90 -18.00
C GLY A 44 3.41 -5.18 -16.93
N ARG A 45 3.42 -4.52 -15.77
CA ARG A 45 2.40 -4.63 -14.71
C ARG A 45 1.49 -3.39 -14.64
N MET A 46 1.18 -2.84 -15.81
CA MET A 46 0.15 -1.80 -15.96
C MET A 46 -1.21 -2.30 -15.43
N PRO A 47 -2.11 -1.38 -15.02
CA PRO A 47 -3.50 -1.74 -14.71
C PRO A 47 -4.03 -2.65 -15.80
N SER A 48 -4.61 -3.79 -15.41
CA SER A 48 -5.16 -4.76 -16.36
C SER A 48 -6.00 -4.04 -17.43
N PHE A 49 -6.06 -4.57 -18.66
CA PHE A 49 -6.89 -3.98 -19.72
C PHE A 49 -8.33 -3.67 -19.24
N ARG A 50 -8.85 -4.54 -18.35
CA ARG A 50 -10.12 -4.34 -17.65
C ARG A 50 -10.13 -3.09 -16.78
N SER A 51 -9.09 -2.85 -15.99
CA SER A 51 -8.96 -1.66 -15.13
C SER A 51 -8.87 -0.38 -15.95
N VAL A 52 -8.14 -0.38 -17.08
CA VAL A 52 -8.08 0.76 -18.01
C VAL A 52 -9.45 1.05 -18.61
N TRP A 53 -10.14 0.02 -19.10
CA TRP A 53 -11.49 0.16 -19.65
C TRP A 53 -12.50 0.71 -18.63
N ARG A 54 -12.44 0.22 -17.39
CA ARG A 54 -13.28 0.71 -16.29
C ARG A 54 -12.97 2.17 -15.94
N GLY A 55 -11.69 2.54 -15.92
CA GLY A 55 -11.26 3.93 -15.74
C GLY A 55 -11.78 4.86 -16.84
N ALA A 56 -11.69 4.44 -18.10
CA ALA A 56 -12.23 5.20 -19.23
C ALA A 56 -13.75 5.37 -19.13
N LEU A 57 -14.49 4.30 -18.83
CA LEU A 57 -15.95 4.37 -18.66
C LEU A 57 -16.36 5.29 -17.50
N ALA A 58 -15.61 5.26 -16.39
CA ALA A 58 -15.84 6.16 -15.26
C ALA A 58 -15.59 7.63 -15.63
N PHE A 59 -14.54 7.89 -16.41
CA PHE A 59 -14.24 9.23 -16.94
C PHE A 59 -15.38 9.78 -17.81
N PHE A 60 -15.91 8.97 -18.72
CA PHE A 60 -17.07 9.35 -19.54
C PHE A 60 -18.36 9.55 -18.73
N ARG A 61 -18.44 8.98 -17.53
CA ARG A 61 -19.54 9.18 -16.57
C ARG A 61 -19.35 10.39 -15.65
N GLY A 62 -18.31 11.19 -15.86
CA GLY A 62 -18.04 12.41 -15.08
C GLY A 62 -17.15 12.21 -13.86
N HIS A 63 -16.65 11.00 -13.60
CA HIS A 63 -15.68 10.77 -12.52
C HIS A 63 -14.27 11.17 -12.97
N ARG A 64 -13.59 12.01 -12.18
CA ARG A 64 -12.20 12.41 -12.46
C ARG A 64 -11.29 11.93 -11.34
N GLN A 65 -10.15 11.36 -11.73
CA GLN A 65 -9.04 11.12 -10.81
C GLN A 65 -8.27 12.44 -10.62
N GLY A 66 -7.85 12.72 -9.39
CA GLY A 66 -6.97 13.86 -9.10
C GLY A 66 -5.59 13.71 -9.72
N LEU A 67 -4.77 14.76 -9.61
CA LEU A 67 -3.37 14.67 -10.00
C LEU A 67 -2.67 13.62 -9.12
N PRO A 68 -1.97 12.65 -9.70
CA PRO A 68 -1.23 11.68 -8.93
C PRO A 68 -0.07 12.38 -8.21
N VAL A 69 0.06 12.11 -6.91
CA VAL A 69 1.15 12.58 -6.06
C VAL A 69 2.04 11.38 -5.73
N GLY A 70 3.36 11.55 -5.87
CA GLY A 70 4.34 10.48 -5.66
C GLY A 70 4.45 9.49 -6.84
N ASP A 71 5.20 8.41 -6.61
CA ASP A 71 5.47 7.39 -7.63
C ASP A 71 4.37 6.32 -7.71
N ARG A 72 3.56 6.40 -8.77
CA ARG A 72 2.45 5.48 -9.06
C ARG A 72 2.86 4.04 -9.33
N PHE A 73 4.12 3.78 -9.61
CA PHE A 73 4.61 2.42 -9.87
C PHE A 73 5.03 1.70 -8.60
N ARG A 74 5.02 2.34 -7.43
CA ARG A 74 5.28 1.66 -6.16
C ARG A 74 4.14 0.69 -5.85
N LEU A 75 4.49 -0.58 -5.66
CA LEU A 75 3.51 -1.62 -5.37
C LEU A 75 3.10 -1.59 -3.89
N PRO A 76 1.83 -1.92 -3.57
CA PRO A 76 1.35 -1.96 -2.21
C PRO A 76 1.90 -3.17 -1.46
N GLY A 77 1.95 -3.09 -0.14
CA GLY A 77 2.34 -4.19 0.74
C GLY A 77 1.69 -4.08 2.12
N ALA A 78 1.66 -5.19 2.84
CA ALA A 78 1.26 -5.27 4.24
C ALA A 78 2.24 -6.18 4.97
N PHE A 79 2.64 -5.79 6.17
CA PHE A 79 3.71 -6.47 6.91
C PHE A 79 3.35 -6.52 8.39
N ILE A 80 3.71 -7.62 9.05
CA ILE A 80 3.68 -7.76 10.51
C ILE A 80 5.12 -7.73 10.99
N ILE A 81 5.41 -6.79 11.88
CA ILE A 81 6.75 -6.60 12.47
C ILE A 81 6.65 -6.94 13.96
N GLY A 82 7.53 -7.82 14.41
CA GLY A 82 7.63 -8.25 15.79
C GLY A 82 8.25 -7.18 16.71
N PRO A 83 8.17 -7.37 18.03
CA PRO A 83 8.74 -6.45 19.02
C PRO A 83 10.27 -6.37 18.96
N ASP A 84 10.93 -7.38 18.40
CA ASP A 84 12.37 -7.46 18.13
C ASP A 84 12.76 -6.88 16.77
N VAL A 85 11.85 -6.14 16.12
CA VAL A 85 12.02 -5.54 14.78
C VAL A 85 12.17 -6.60 13.68
N MET A 86 11.79 -7.85 13.94
CA MET A 86 11.81 -8.91 12.94
C MET A 86 10.56 -8.86 12.06
N LEU A 87 10.75 -9.14 10.76
CA LEU A 87 9.64 -9.30 9.83
C LEU A 87 9.01 -10.68 10.04
N LEU A 88 7.82 -10.72 10.64
CA LEU A 88 7.11 -11.97 10.95
C LEU A 88 6.21 -12.42 9.80
N TRP A 89 5.64 -11.48 9.05
CA TRP A 89 4.81 -11.78 7.90
C TRP A 89 4.86 -10.67 6.85
N ALA A 90 4.67 -11.06 5.59
CA ALA A 90 4.70 -10.12 4.46
C ALA A 90 3.74 -10.53 3.35
N TRP A 91 2.81 -9.64 3.02
CA TRP A 91 2.08 -9.65 1.77
C TRP A 91 2.63 -8.57 0.84
N ARG A 92 3.02 -8.98 -0.37
CA ARG A 92 3.52 -8.08 -1.41
C ARG A 92 2.53 -8.06 -2.57
N GLY A 93 2.06 -6.87 -2.92
CA GLY A 93 1.12 -6.67 -4.00
C GLY A 93 1.73 -7.05 -5.34
N ARG A 94 0.95 -7.77 -6.16
CA ARG A 94 1.35 -8.09 -7.53
C ARG A 94 1.24 -6.88 -8.46
N ASP A 95 0.23 -6.05 -8.24
CA ASP A 95 -0.09 -4.85 -9.00
C ASP A 95 -0.62 -3.75 -8.07
N ALA A 96 -0.74 -2.53 -8.61
CA ALA A 96 -1.14 -1.34 -7.86
C ALA A 96 -2.60 -1.34 -7.37
N SER A 97 -3.43 -2.31 -7.79
CA SER A 97 -4.83 -2.44 -7.36
C SER A 97 -5.03 -3.43 -6.22
N GLY A 98 -4.04 -4.25 -5.93
CA GLY A 98 -4.09 -5.21 -4.82
C GLY A 98 -3.98 -4.56 -3.45
N HIS A 99 -4.52 -5.23 -2.45
CA HIS A 99 -4.28 -4.95 -1.03
C HIS A 99 -4.45 -6.26 -0.25
N ALA A 100 -3.77 -6.38 0.90
CA ALA A 100 -4.09 -7.41 1.86
C ALA A 100 -5.43 -7.07 2.53
N GLY A 101 -6.36 -8.02 2.58
CA GLY A 101 -7.60 -7.86 3.32
C GLY A 101 -7.36 -7.86 4.83
N ALA A 102 -8.22 -7.19 5.59
CA ALA A 102 -8.12 -7.18 7.06
C ALA A 102 -8.06 -8.60 7.63
N GLU A 103 -8.92 -9.49 7.15
CA GLU A 103 -9.01 -10.85 7.72
C GLU A 103 -7.74 -11.65 7.45
N MET A 104 -7.13 -11.49 6.26
CA MET A 104 -5.84 -12.12 5.97
C MET A 104 -4.73 -11.65 6.91
N ILE A 105 -4.77 -10.40 7.36
CA ILE A 105 -3.78 -9.87 8.30
C ILE A 105 -4.07 -10.41 9.71
N LEU A 106 -5.33 -10.51 10.10
CA LEU A 106 -5.74 -11.06 11.40
C LEU A 106 -5.44 -12.55 11.50
N ASP A 107 -5.76 -13.34 10.47
CA ASP A 107 -5.45 -14.77 10.39
C ASP A 107 -3.93 -14.99 10.50
N ALA A 108 -3.12 -14.21 9.77
CA ALA A 108 -1.67 -14.29 9.87
C ALA A 108 -1.14 -13.94 11.27
N LEU A 109 -1.78 -13.00 11.96
CA LEU A 109 -1.42 -12.63 13.33
C LEU A 109 -1.77 -13.74 14.33
N ASP A 110 -2.93 -14.38 14.18
CA ASP A 110 -3.35 -15.49 15.03
C ASP A 110 -2.44 -16.72 14.85
N GLU A 111 -2.03 -17.01 13.61
CA GLU A 111 -1.03 -18.04 13.31
C GLU A 111 0.30 -17.76 14.02
N ILE A 112 0.82 -16.53 13.90
CA ILE A 112 2.08 -16.12 14.56
C ILE A 112 1.99 -16.26 16.08
N ASN A 113 0.89 -15.84 16.70
CA ASN A 113 0.74 -15.90 18.15
C ASN A 113 0.70 -17.35 18.66
N THR A 114 0.14 -18.27 17.87
CA THR A 114 0.06 -19.70 18.21
C THR A 114 1.43 -20.38 18.16
N GLU A 115 2.39 -19.88 17.37
CA GLU A 115 3.76 -20.43 17.26
C GLU A 115 4.70 -19.97 18.39
N ILE A 116 4.32 -18.91 19.12
CA ILE A 116 5.13 -18.29 20.18
C ILE A 116 4.73 -18.80 21.58
N GLU A 117 3.54 -19.38 21.73
CA GLU A 117 3.07 -20.09 22.95
C GLU A 117 3.63 -21.52 23.07
#